data_AF-A0A2E5R5K9-F1
#
_entry.id   AF-A0A2E5R5K9-F1
#
_cell.length_a   1.000
_cell.length_b   1.000
_cell.length_c   1.000
_cell.angle_alpha   90.00
_cell.angle_beta   90.00
_cell.angle_gamma   90.00
#
_symmetry.space_group_name_H-M   'P 1'
#
loop_
_entity.id
_entity.type
_entity.pdbx_description
1 polymer ?
#
loop_
_entity_poly.entity_id
_entity_poly.type
_entity_poly.pdbx_seq_one_letter_code
_entity_poly.pdbx_strand_id
1 'polypeptide(L)'
;MIPFICHVFLIFFGGFFALNFVFNQNFAKNSFGYDSIEAVYMGRPFGFLMSGVILMLIATLFQIGGFSSANELISVIFIFTVLGALYNLALYLKIWPTHNGNPHDIKNVIRPLIPMTVIVIRFFTL
;
A
#
# COMPACT_ATOMS: atom_id res chain seq x y z
N MET A 1 14.80 -2.74 -18.10
CA MET A 1 13.38 -2.70 -18.52
C MET A 1 12.45 -3.13 -17.38
N ILE A 2 12.70 -4.29 -16.74
CA ILE A 2 11.88 -4.79 -15.63
C ILE A 2 11.82 -3.80 -14.44
N PRO A 3 12.93 -3.18 -13.97
CA PRO A 3 12.85 -2.23 -12.86
C PRO A 3 11.98 -1.00 -13.14
N PHE A 4 11.94 -0.54 -14.39
CA PHE A 4 11.09 0.57 -14.83
C PHE A 4 9.61 0.18 -14.77
N ILE A 5 9.25 -1.01 -15.27
CA ILE A 5 7.87 -1.53 -15.22
C ILE A 5 7.40 -1.69 -13.77
N CYS A 6 8.25 -2.26 -12.90
CA CYS A 6 7.96 -2.37 -11.48
C CYS A 6 7.72 -1.00 -10.82
N HIS A 7 8.53 0.00 -11.16
CA HIS A 7 8.40 1.35 -10.63
C HIS A 7 7.09 2.01 -11.07
N VAL A 8 6.75 1.90 -12.35
CA VAL A 8 5.49 2.39 -12.91
C VAL A 8 4.28 1.68 -12.28
N PHE A 9 4.37 0.36 -12.09
CA PHE A 9 3.33 -0.39 -11.38
C PHE A 9 3.10 0.13 -9.96
N LEU A 10 4.17 0.38 -9.19
CA LEU A 10 4.04 0.90 -7.82
C LEU A 10 3.37 2.27 -7.79
N ILE A 11 3.63 3.13 -8.78
CA ILE A 11 2.96 4.43 -8.93
C ILE A 11 1.46 4.23 -9.16
N PHE A 12 1.06 3.39 -10.12
CA PHE A 12 -0.36 3.17 -10.42
C PHE A 12 -1.09 2.47 -9.27
N PHE A 13 -0.48 1.44 -8.70
CA PHE A 13 -1.04 0.70 -7.59
C PHE A 13 -1.23 1.63 -6.38
N GLY A 14 -0.16 2.29 -5.93
CA GLY A 14 -0.26 3.17 -4.77
C GLY A 14 -1.11 4.41 -5.05
N GLY A 15 -1.11 4.95 -6.27
CA GLY A 15 -1.97 6.06 -6.67
C GLY A 15 -3.46 5.71 -6.62
N PHE A 16 -3.83 4.52 -7.09
CA PHE A 16 -5.21 4.02 -6.96
C PHE A 16 -5.64 3.94 -5.50
N PHE A 17 -4.83 3.35 -4.61
CA PHE A 17 -5.16 3.25 -3.19
C PHE A 17 -5.20 4.62 -2.52
N ALA A 18 -4.22 5.49 -2.77
CA ALA A 18 -4.14 6.83 -2.20
C ALA A 18 -5.40 7.65 -2.54
N LEU A 19 -5.79 7.71 -3.81
CA LEU A 19 -6.98 8.45 -4.25
C LEU A 19 -8.26 7.87 -3.66
N ASN A 20 -8.37 6.55 -3.58
CA ASN A 20 -9.52 5.91 -2.94
C ASN A 20 -9.59 6.21 -1.44
N PHE A 21 -8.48 6.17 -0.72
CA PHE A 21 -8.46 6.52 0.70
C PHE A 21 -8.77 7.99 0.97
N VAL A 22 -8.37 8.91 0.08
CA VAL A 22 -8.63 10.35 0.23
C VAL A 22 -10.08 10.71 -0.13
N PHE A 23 -10.56 10.24 -1.29
CA PHE A 23 -11.81 10.74 -1.89
C PHE A 23 -12.99 9.76 -1.79
N ASN A 24 -12.75 8.46 -1.67
CA ASN A 24 -13.81 7.46 -1.67
C ASN A 24 -14.20 7.04 -0.25
N GLN A 25 -15.28 7.63 0.27
CA GLN A 25 -15.79 7.35 1.61
C GLN A 25 -16.26 5.90 1.81
N ASN A 26 -16.68 5.23 0.73
CA ASN A 26 -17.14 3.85 0.78
C ASN A 26 -16.00 2.85 0.63
N PHE A 27 -14.78 3.30 0.29
CA PHE A 27 -13.66 2.40 0.05
C PHE A 27 -13.28 1.61 1.29
N ALA A 28 -13.18 2.30 2.45
CA ALA A 28 -12.82 1.65 3.71
C ALA A 28 -13.88 0.64 4.16
N LYS A 29 -15.16 1.00 3.98
CA LYS A 29 -16.29 0.11 4.28
C LYS A 29 -16.33 -1.12 3.38
N ASN A 30 -16.30 -0.93 2.06
CA ASN A 30 -16.44 -2.01 1.09
C ASN A 30 -15.20 -2.90 1.01
N SER A 31 -14.01 -2.34 1.25
CA SER A 31 -12.75 -3.06 1.09
C SER A 31 -12.28 -3.70 2.39
N PHE A 32 -12.55 -3.09 3.55
CA PHE A 32 -12.03 -3.52 4.84
C PHE A 32 -13.10 -3.79 5.91
N GLY A 33 -14.39 -3.56 5.61
CA GLY A 33 -15.49 -3.89 6.52
C GLY A 33 -15.61 -2.95 7.72
N TYR A 34 -15.08 -1.72 7.61
CA TYR A 34 -15.27 -0.71 8.65
C TYR A 34 -16.64 -0.05 8.50
N ASP A 35 -17.54 -0.32 9.45
CA ASP A 35 -18.91 0.19 9.42
C ASP A 35 -19.06 1.61 9.97
N SER A 36 -18.06 2.11 10.72
CA SER A 36 -18.09 3.47 11.26
C SER A 36 -17.54 4.50 10.27
N ILE A 37 -18.28 5.60 10.12
CA ILE A 37 -17.83 6.78 9.36
C ILE A 37 -16.47 7.27 9.90
N GLU A 38 -16.26 7.20 11.21
CA GLU A 38 -15.01 7.58 11.88
C GLU A 38 -13.80 6.79 11.37
N ALA A 39 -13.93 5.47 11.15
CA ALA A 39 -12.86 4.65 10.59
C ALA A 39 -12.53 5.03 9.13
N VAL A 40 -13.52 5.52 8.37
CA VAL A 40 -13.28 6.11 7.03
C VAL A 40 -12.46 7.40 7.14
N TYR A 41 -12.78 8.26 8.12
CA TYR A 41 -12.03 9.50 8.34
C TYR A 41 -10.59 9.25 8.81
N MET A 42 -10.32 8.15 9.53
CA MET A 42 -8.95 7.72 9.85
C MET A 42 -8.16 7.26 8.62
N GLY A 43 -8.84 6.75 7.57
CA GLY A 43 -8.21 6.35 6.32
C GLY A 43 -7.70 7.53 5.47
N ARG A 44 -8.27 8.73 5.63
CA ARG A 44 -7.90 9.90 4.81
C ARG A 44 -6.48 10.41 5.07
N PRO A 45 -6.02 10.60 6.33
CA PRO A 45 -4.61 10.92 6.60
C PRO A 45 -3.65 9.91 5.98
N PHE A 46 -3.98 8.62 6.04
CA PHE A 46 -3.19 7.57 5.41
C PHE A 46 -3.15 7.72 3.89
N GLY A 47 -4.28 8.03 3.25
CA GLY A 47 -4.35 8.35 1.83
C GLY A 47 -3.47 9.54 1.42
N PHE A 48 -3.43 10.61 2.22
CA PHE A 48 -2.54 11.74 1.97
C PHE A 48 -1.06 11.37 2.14
N LEU A 49 -0.70 10.60 3.17
CA LEU A 49 0.67 10.09 3.34
C LEU A 49 1.09 9.23 2.15
N MET A 50 0.22 8.31 1.72
CA MET A 50 0.46 7.50 0.52
C MET A 50 0.62 8.37 -0.72
N SER A 51 -0.19 9.43 -0.88
CA SER A 51 -0.06 10.34 -2.02
C SER A 51 1.31 11.02 -2.08
N GLY A 52 1.88 11.41 -0.93
CA GLY A 52 3.23 11.96 -0.84
C GLY A 52 4.30 10.97 -1.31
N VAL A 53 4.20 9.71 -0.89
CA VAL A 53 5.10 8.64 -1.35
C VAL A 53 4.98 8.43 -2.88
N ILE A 54 3.78 8.50 -3.44
CA ILE A 54 3.57 8.36 -4.89
C ILE A 54 4.15 9.55 -5.66
N LEU A 55 3.99 10.77 -5.17
CA LEU A 55 4.63 11.95 -5.77
C LEU A 55 6.16 11.83 -5.77
N MET A 56 6.75 11.29 -4.70
CA MET A 56 8.18 11.03 -4.65
C MET A 56 8.62 9.90 -5.60
N LEU A 57 7.81 8.86 -5.79
CA LEU A 57 8.06 7.85 -6.83
C LEU A 57 8.01 8.47 -8.24
N ILE A 58 7.10 9.40 -8.50
CA ILE A 58 7.03 10.11 -9.78
C ILE A 58 8.27 11.01 -9.95
N ALA A 59 8.64 11.78 -8.93
CA ALA A 59 9.80 12.66 -8.96
C ALA A 59 11.10 11.88 -9.23
N THR A 60 11.29 10.74 -8.57
CA THR A 60 12.44 9.86 -8.77
C THR A 60 12.44 9.15 -10.13
N LEU A 61 11.26 8.86 -10.71
CA LEU A 61 11.16 8.27 -12.05
C LEU A 61 11.65 9.22 -13.15
N PHE A 62 11.32 10.51 -13.01
CA PHE A 62 11.71 11.57 -13.96
C PHE A 62 12.98 12.32 -13.55
N GLN A 63 13.65 11.89 -12.47
CA GLN A 63 14.85 12.53 -11.91
C GLN A 63 14.67 14.04 -11.63
N ILE A 64 13.47 14.44 -11.23
CA ILE A 64 13.12 15.83 -10.94
C ILE A 64 13.70 16.22 -9.58
N GLY A 65 14.40 17.36 -9.48
CA GLY A 65 14.92 17.86 -8.20
C GLY A 65 16.21 17.19 -7.71
N GLY A 66 16.96 16.53 -8.61
CA GLY A 66 18.28 15.98 -8.29
C GLY A 66 18.26 14.61 -7.59
N PHE A 67 17.10 13.94 -7.52
CA PHE A 67 17.02 12.58 -6.99
C PHE A 67 17.68 11.58 -7.94
N SER A 68 18.71 10.88 -7.45
CA SER A 68 19.48 9.88 -8.21
C SER A 68 19.00 8.44 -8.02
N SER A 69 18.22 8.17 -6.97
CA SER A 69 17.78 6.81 -6.62
C SER A 69 16.40 6.79 -5.98
N ALA A 70 15.60 5.79 -6.35
CA ALA A 70 14.31 5.47 -5.73
C ALA A 70 14.40 4.36 -4.67
N ASN A 71 15.60 3.79 -4.44
CA ASN A 71 15.74 2.57 -3.65
C ASN A 71 15.35 2.76 -2.18
N GLU A 72 15.63 3.92 -1.61
CA GLU A 72 15.23 4.26 -0.23
C GLU A 72 13.71 4.26 -0.10
N LEU A 73 13.03 4.94 -1.03
CA LEU A 73 11.58 5.04 -1.05
C LEU A 73 10.92 3.66 -1.22
N ILE A 74 11.47 2.85 -2.13
CA ILE A 74 11.01 1.48 -2.39
C ILE A 74 11.24 0.57 -1.18
N SER A 75 12.35 0.76 -0.45
CA SER A 75 12.65 0.01 0.78
C SER A 75 11.65 0.34 1.89
N VAL A 76 11.26 1.62 2.02
CA VAL A 76 10.20 2.03 2.94
C VAL A 76 8.87 1.34 2.57
N ILE A 77 8.48 1.35 1.30
CA ILE A 77 7.27 0.66 0.83
C ILE A 77 7.35 -0.85 1.10
N PHE A 78 8.53 -1.46 0.95
CA PHE A 78 8.75 -2.87 1.27
C PHE A 78 8.46 -3.17 2.74
N ILE A 79 9.02 -2.38 3.67
CA ILE A 79 8.76 -2.54 5.11
C ILE A 79 7.27 -2.42 5.41
N PHE A 80 6.59 -1.41 4.86
CA PHE A 80 5.15 -1.23 5.04
C PHE A 80 4.32 -2.40 4.50
N THR A 81 4.69 -2.97 3.36
CA THR A 81 3.95 -4.10 2.77
C THR A 81 4.18 -5.39 3.56
N VAL A 82 5.39 -5.63 4.09
CA VAL A 82 5.68 -6.77 4.99
C VAL A 82 4.89 -6.65 6.28
N LEU A 83 4.95 -5.50 6.96
CA LEU A 83 4.20 -5.27 8.20
C LEU A 83 2.69 -5.38 7.97
N GLY A 84 2.19 -4.83 6.86
CA GLY A 84 0.79 -4.96 6.47
C GLY A 84 0.37 -6.41 6.22
N ALA A 85 1.20 -7.20 5.54
CA ALA A 85 0.93 -8.62 5.31
C ALA A 85 0.90 -9.42 6.62
N LEU A 86 1.88 -9.20 7.51
CA LEU A 86 1.94 -9.85 8.83
C LEU A 86 0.74 -9.49 9.70
N TYR A 87 0.34 -8.21 9.71
CA TYR A 87 -0.84 -7.76 10.45
C TYR A 87 -2.11 -8.45 9.96
N ASN A 88 -2.33 -8.47 8.64
CA ASN A 88 -3.50 -9.13 8.08
C ASN A 88 -3.46 -10.66 8.29
N LEU A 89 -2.27 -11.27 8.27
CA LEU A 89 -2.12 -12.70 8.57
C LEU A 89 -2.44 -13.01 10.03
N ALA A 90 -1.99 -12.18 10.97
CA ALA A 90 -2.31 -12.32 12.39
C ALA A 90 -3.82 -12.24 12.65
N LEU A 91 -4.53 -11.34 11.96
CA LEU A 91 -5.99 -11.26 12.00
C LEU A 91 -6.67 -12.48 11.36
N TYR A 92 -6.17 -12.97 10.22
CA TYR A 92 -6.70 -14.16 9.54
C TYR A 92 -6.56 -15.43 10.40
N LEU A 93 -5.40 -15.61 11.03
CA LEU A 93 -5.11 -16.73 11.94
C LEU A 93 -5.75 -16.58 13.32
N LYS A 94 -6.54 -15.52 13.56
CA LYS A 94 -7.19 -15.20 14.85
C LYS A 94 -6.20 -15.06 16.02
N ILE A 95 -4.95 -14.70 15.74
CA ILE A 95 -3.95 -14.37 16.77
C ILE A 95 -4.34 -13.03 17.42
N TRP A 96 -4.91 -12.12 16.63
CA TRP A 96 -5.45 -10.84 17.10
C TRP A 96 -6.96 -10.73 16.86
N PRO A 97 -7.67 -9.97 17.71
CA PRO A 97 -9.10 -9.75 17.54
C PRO A 97 -9.39 -8.91 16.29
N THR A 98 -10.39 -9.33 15.51
CA THR A 98 -10.91 -8.52 14.40
C THR A 98 -11.83 -7.44 14.94
N HIS A 99 -11.86 -6.27 14.29
CA HIS A 99 -12.64 -5.11 14.76
C HIS A 99 -14.15 -5.39 14.90
N ASN A 100 -14.66 -6.32 14.09
CA ASN A 100 -16.08 -6.66 13.97
C ASN A 100 -16.39 -8.09 14.44
N GLY A 101 -15.42 -8.82 15.01
CA GLY A 101 -15.59 -10.23 15.44
C GLY A 101 -15.80 -11.23 14.29
N ASN A 102 -15.88 -10.76 13.05
CA ASN A 102 -16.05 -11.59 11.87
C ASN A 102 -14.71 -12.19 11.41
N PRO A 103 -14.73 -13.33 10.69
CA PRO A 103 -13.51 -13.88 10.08
C PRO A 103 -12.89 -12.86 9.12
N HIS A 104 -11.60 -12.59 9.29
CA HIS A 104 -10.87 -11.71 8.37
C HIS A 104 -10.72 -12.40 7.00
N ASP A 105 -11.04 -11.72 5.91
CA ASP A 105 -10.94 -12.31 4.56
C ASP A 105 -9.46 -12.42 4.15
N ILE A 106 -9.04 -13.59 3.65
CA ILE A 106 -7.69 -13.85 3.12
C ILE A 106 -7.30 -12.87 2.02
N LYS A 107 -8.28 -12.29 1.29
CA LYS A 107 -8.02 -11.24 0.30
C LYS A 107 -7.27 -10.05 0.90
N ASN A 108 -7.49 -9.72 2.16
CA ASN A 108 -6.80 -8.62 2.84
C ASN A 108 -5.33 -8.93 3.13
N VAL A 109 -4.96 -10.21 3.24
CA VAL A 109 -3.56 -10.67 3.31
C VAL A 109 -2.89 -10.58 1.95
N ILE A 110 -3.62 -10.91 0.87
CA ILE A 110 -3.09 -10.94 -0.50
C ILE A 110 -2.79 -9.54 -1.03
N ARG A 111 -3.62 -8.53 -0.69
CA ARG A 111 -3.45 -7.14 -1.15
C ARG A 111 -2.05 -6.56 -0.91
N PRO A 112 -1.44 -6.65 0.29
CA PRO A 112 -0.06 -6.19 0.52
C PRO A 112 1.01 -7.10 -0.11
N LEU A 113 0.71 -8.38 -0.39
CA LEU A 113 1.66 -9.28 -1.06
C LEU A 113 1.89 -8.92 -2.54
N ILE A 114 0.91 -8.29 -3.21
CA ILE A 114 1.03 -7.85 -4.61
C ILE A 114 2.18 -6.85 -4.78
N PRO A 115 2.18 -5.66 -4.13
CA PRO A 115 3.28 -4.71 -4.26
C PRO A 115 4.58 -5.27 -3.68
N MET A 116 4.53 -6.11 -2.64
CA MET A 116 5.73 -6.77 -2.10
C MET A 116 6.42 -7.65 -3.15
N THR A 117 5.66 -8.45 -3.89
CA THR A 117 6.20 -9.31 -4.96
C THR A 117 6.84 -8.46 -6.06
N VAL A 118 6.21 -7.35 -6.44
CA VAL A 118 6.77 -6.44 -7.46
C VAL A 118 8.09 -5.82 -7.00
N ILE A 119 8.22 -5.49 -5.71
CA ILE A 119 9.46 -4.97 -5.14
C ILE A 119 10.55 -6.03 -5.14
N VAL A 120 10.21 -7.28 -4.78
CA VAL A 120 11.16 -8.41 -4.81
C VAL A 120 11.65 -8.68 -6.23
N ILE A 121 10.74 -8.72 -7.21
CA ILE A 121 11.11 -8.85 -8.63
C ILE A 121 12.04 -7.72 -9.05
N ARG A 122 11.71 -6.47 -8.68
CA ARG A 122 12.59 -5.33 -8.98
C ARG A 122 13.97 -5.52 -8.37
N PHE A 123 14.05 -5.96 -7.11
CA PHE A 123 15.32 -6.15 -6.40
C PHE A 123 16.24 -7.18 -7.09
N PHE A 124 15.69 -8.32 -7.51
CA PHE A 124 16.45 -9.36 -8.21
C PHE A 124 16.74 -9.06 -9.69
N THR A 125 16.19 -7.96 -10.23
CA THR A 125 16.37 -7.55 -11.63
C THR A 125 17.04 -6.18 -11.80
N LEU A 126 17.59 -5.65 -10.69
CA LEU A 126 18.38 -4.42 -10.63
C LEU A 126 19.72 -4.56 -11.37
#